data_AF-A0A7Y3DMH4-F1
#
_entry.id   AF-A0A7Y3DMH4-F1
#
_cell.length_a   1.000
_cell.length_b   1.000
_cell.length_c   1.000
_cell.angle_alpha   90.00
_cell.angle_beta   90.00
_cell.angle_gamma   90.00
#
_symmetry.space_group_name_H-M   'P 1'
#
loop_
_entity.id
_entity.type
_entity.pdbx_description
1 polymer ?
#
loop_
_entity_poly.entity_id
_entity_poly.type
_entity_poly.pdbx_seq_one_letter_code
_entity_poly.pdbx_strand_id
1 'polypeptide(L)'
;MPKPLLYIIYGLMIVVGLVAMYSLLNAGNPDNLLRPFFPDPKQDIYVAAVSSVLVFILGFFVFFSRDREGFRQLVNLNSDQIRKLRKKGKSDEEIAASILAAMGSYSGYKHNLARKKLVIALSEFK
;
A
#
# COMPACT_ATOMS: atom_id res chain seq x y z
N MET A 1 -8.71 2.37 4.33
CA MET A 1 -9.69 2.67 3.25
C MET A 1 -10.98 1.91 3.55
N PRO A 2 -12.20 2.33 3.14
CA PRO A 2 -13.36 1.47 3.31
C PRO A 2 -13.12 0.12 2.61
N LYS A 3 -13.31 -0.98 3.35
CA LYS A 3 -13.12 -2.36 2.86
C LYS A 3 -13.70 -2.63 1.47
N PRO A 4 -14.94 -2.19 1.12
CA PRO A 4 -15.48 -2.42 -0.22
C PRO A 4 -14.66 -1.75 -1.34
N LEU A 5 -14.16 -0.54 -1.11
CA LEU A 5 -13.32 0.15 -2.10
C LEU A 5 -11.99 -0.58 -2.33
N LEU A 6 -11.41 -1.15 -1.28
CA LEU A 6 -10.19 -1.94 -1.37
C LEU A 6 -10.40 -3.22 -2.20
N TYR A 7 -11.55 -3.89 -2.07
CA TYR A 7 -11.90 -5.02 -2.93
C TYR A 7 -12.14 -4.63 -4.38
N ILE A 8 -12.74 -3.46 -4.64
CA ILE A 8 -12.89 -2.92 -6.01
C ILE A 8 -11.51 -2.68 -6.63
N ILE A 9 -10.58 -2.08 -5.89
CA ILE A 9 -9.21 -1.85 -6.37
C ILE A 9 -8.50 -3.18 -6.66
N TYR A 10 -8.69 -4.21 -5.83
CA TYR A 10 -8.17 -5.54 -6.13
C TYR A 10 -8.76 -6.15 -7.39
N GLY A 11 -10.08 -6.04 -7.60
CA GLY A 11 -10.72 -6.46 -8.83
C GLY A 11 -10.14 -5.75 -10.05
N LEU A 12 -9.99 -4.42 -9.99
CA LEU A 12 -9.38 -3.62 -11.05
C LEU A 12 -7.92 -4.03 -11.31
N MET A 13 -7.12 -4.24 -10.27
CA MET A 13 -5.73 -4.71 -10.43
C MET A 13 -5.65 -6.05 -11.16
N ILE A 14 -6.56 -6.98 -10.86
CA ILE A 14 -6.62 -8.28 -11.53
C ILE A 14 -7.00 -8.08 -13.01
N VAL A 15 -8.05 -7.32 -13.29
CA VAL A 15 -8.51 -7.09 -14.67
C VAL A 15 -7.43 -6.39 -15.51
N VAL A 16 -6.86 -5.29 -15.00
CA VAL A 16 -5.80 -4.55 -15.71
C VAL A 16 -4.53 -5.39 -15.81
N GLY A 17 -4.20 -6.18 -14.78
CA GLY A 17 -3.07 -7.10 -14.80
C GLY A 17 -3.21 -8.20 -15.86
N LEU A 18 -4.42 -8.75 -16.04
CA LEU A 18 -4.70 -9.71 -17.11
C LEU A 18 -4.57 -9.06 -18.49
N VAL A 19 -5.04 -7.82 -18.66
CA VAL A 19 -4.86 -7.06 -19.91
C VAL A 19 -3.37 -6.84 -20.18
N ALA A 20 -2.60 -6.40 -19.19
CA ALA A 20 -1.15 -6.19 -19.33
C ALA A 20 -0.44 -7.49 -19.73
N MET A 21 -0.74 -8.59 -19.04
CA MET A 21 -0.17 -9.90 -19.32
C MET A 21 -0.49 -10.35 -20.74
N TYR A 22 -1.76 -10.24 -21.15
CA TYR A 22 -2.20 -10.64 -22.48
C TYR A 22 -1.55 -9.78 -23.57
N SER A 23 -1.50 -8.46 -23.39
CA SER A 23 -0.84 -7.55 -24.33
C SER A 23 0.65 -7.84 -24.46
N LEU A 24 1.34 -8.15 -23.35
CA LEU A 24 2.76 -8.52 -23.38
C LEU A 24 3.03 -9.82 -24.14
N LEU A 25 2.19 -10.84 -23.93
CA LEU A 25 2.37 -12.15 -24.55
C LEU A 25 1.98 -12.18 -26.04
N ASN A 26 1.04 -11.33 -26.45
CA ASN A 26 0.54 -11.26 -27.83
C ASN A 26 0.94 -9.99 -28.58
N ALA A 27 1.92 -9.24 -28.07
CA ALA A 27 2.39 -8.01 -28.71
C ALA A 27 2.86 -8.28 -30.15
N GLY A 28 2.26 -7.55 -31.11
CA GLY A 28 2.62 -7.66 -32.52
C GLY A 28 1.92 -8.77 -33.29
N ASN A 29 1.03 -9.55 -32.65
CA ASN A 29 0.20 -10.53 -33.35
C ASN A 29 -0.92 -9.82 -34.15
N PRO A 30 -1.00 -9.97 -35.48
CA PRO A 30 -2.06 -9.34 -36.29
C PRO A 30 -3.47 -9.78 -35.85
N ASP A 31 -3.66 -11.01 -35.36
CA ASP A 31 -4.94 -11.56 -34.92
C ASP A 31 -5.14 -11.45 -33.39
N ASN A 32 -4.88 -10.26 -32.84
CA ASN A 32 -5.03 -9.99 -31.40
C ASN A 32 -6.49 -9.65 -31.04
N LEU A 33 -7.01 -10.14 -29.91
CA LEU A 33 -8.36 -9.80 -29.41
C LEU A 33 -8.58 -8.31 -29.16
N LEU A 34 -7.49 -7.55 -28.96
CA LEU A 34 -7.53 -6.10 -28.75
C LEU A 34 -7.68 -5.29 -30.05
N ARG A 35 -7.57 -5.93 -31.22
CA ARG A 35 -7.60 -5.26 -32.55
C ARG A 35 -8.84 -4.43 -32.85
N PRO A 36 -10.06 -4.80 -32.41
CA PRO A 36 -11.24 -3.94 -32.60
C PRO A 36 -11.10 -2.58 -31.91
N PHE A 37 -10.26 -2.47 -30.88
CA PHE A 37 -9.99 -1.22 -30.16
C PHE A 37 -8.64 -0.59 -30.55
N PHE A 38 -7.62 -1.41 -30.82
CA PHE A 38 -6.26 -1.02 -31.15
C PHE A 38 -5.80 -1.68 -32.46
N PRO A 39 -6.14 -1.10 -33.62
CA PRO A 39 -5.94 -1.75 -34.91
C PRO A 39 -4.46 -1.84 -35.35
N ASP A 40 -3.58 -0.96 -34.86
CA ASP A 40 -2.14 -1.01 -35.18
C ASP A 40 -1.39 -1.92 -34.18
N PRO A 41 -0.71 -2.99 -34.64
CA PRO A 41 0.08 -3.89 -33.80
C PRO A 41 1.16 -3.23 -32.95
N LYS A 42 1.66 -2.06 -33.35
CA LYS A 42 2.61 -1.28 -32.54
C LYS A 42 1.98 -0.75 -31.25
N GLN A 43 0.66 -0.57 -31.22
CA GLN A 43 -0.07 -0.08 -30.05
C GLN A 43 -0.10 -1.08 -28.91
N ASP A 44 0.09 -2.37 -29.17
CA ASP A 44 0.10 -3.42 -28.15
C ASP A 44 1.17 -3.17 -27.08
N ILE A 45 2.34 -2.67 -27.48
CA ILE A 45 3.44 -2.32 -26.57
C ILE A 45 3.04 -1.13 -25.68
N TYR A 46 2.35 -0.13 -26.24
CA TYR A 46 1.86 1.01 -25.48
C TYR A 46 0.76 0.58 -24.49
N VAL A 47 -0.15 -0.30 -24.90
CA VAL A 47 -1.19 -0.86 -24.03
C VAL A 47 -0.55 -1.64 -22.89
N ALA A 48 0.44 -2.49 -23.17
CA ALA A 48 1.21 -3.20 -22.14
C ALA A 48 1.93 -2.26 -21.17
N ALA A 49 2.59 -1.22 -21.67
CA ALA A 49 3.30 -0.25 -20.85
C ALA A 49 2.34 0.54 -19.93
N VAL A 50 1.25 1.07 -20.50
CA VAL A 50 0.25 1.86 -19.76
C VAL A 50 -0.45 1.01 -18.70
N SER A 51 -0.89 -0.19 -19.08
CA SER A 51 -1.55 -1.12 -18.14
C SER A 51 -0.60 -1.53 -17.00
N SER A 52 0.68 -1.78 -17.27
CA SER A 52 1.68 -2.08 -16.25
C SER A 52 1.86 -0.91 -15.27
N VAL A 53 1.94 0.33 -15.77
CA VAL A 53 2.02 1.54 -14.94
C VAL A 53 0.75 1.70 -14.08
N LEU A 54 -0.42 1.43 -14.64
CA LEU A 54 -1.68 1.48 -13.90
C LEU A 54 -1.73 0.45 -12.77
N VAL A 55 -1.32 -0.80 -13.03
CA VAL A 55 -1.22 -1.84 -11.99
C VAL A 55 -0.24 -1.43 -10.90
N PHE A 56 0.90 -0.83 -11.27
CA PHE A 56 1.87 -0.31 -10.31
C PHE A 56 1.27 0.78 -9.41
N ILE A 57 0.58 1.77 -9.99
CA ILE A 57 -0.05 2.86 -9.23
C ILE A 57 -1.12 2.29 -8.28
N LEU A 58 -2.00 1.41 -8.77
CA LEU A 58 -3.03 0.77 -7.95
C LEU A 58 -2.41 -0.04 -6.81
N GLY A 59 -1.38 -0.84 -7.11
CA GLY A 59 -0.64 -1.62 -6.13
C GLY A 59 0.02 -0.75 -5.06
N PHE A 60 0.58 0.41 -5.46
CA PHE A 60 1.13 1.38 -4.53
C PHE A 60 0.08 1.94 -3.57
N PHE A 61 -1.10 2.32 -4.07
CA PHE A 61 -2.20 2.82 -3.21
C PHE A 61 -2.68 1.76 -2.22
N VAL A 62 -2.82 0.51 -2.66
CA VAL A 62 -3.15 -0.62 -1.78
C VAL A 62 -2.09 -0.78 -0.70
N PHE A 63 -0.82 -0.83 -1.09
CA PHE A 63 0.29 -0.99 -0.16
C PHE A 63 0.31 0.14 0.89
N PHE A 64 0.16 1.39 0.44
CA PHE A 64 0.15 2.56 1.30
C PHE A 64 -1.05 2.57 2.27
N SER A 65 -2.25 2.17 1.81
CA SER A 65 -3.42 2.06 2.69
C SER A 65 -3.23 0.95 3.74
N ARG A 66 -2.69 -0.20 3.35
CA ARG A 66 -2.44 -1.33 4.28
C ARG A 66 -1.38 -0.99 5.31
N ASP A 67 -0.32 -0.28 4.92
CA ASP A 67 0.74 0.17 5.81
C ASP A 67 0.18 1.05 6.95
N ARG A 68 -0.69 2.02 6.64
CA ARG A 68 -1.38 2.84 7.66
C ARG A 68 -2.25 2.00 8.61
N GLU A 69 -2.98 1.02 8.08
CA GLU A 69 -3.81 0.12 8.89
C GLU A 69 -2.96 -0.75 9.83
N GLY A 70 -1.79 -1.21 9.39
CA GLY A 70 -0.84 -1.97 10.21
C GLY A 70 -0.39 -1.19 11.45
N PHE A 71 -0.03 0.08 11.31
CA PHE A 71 0.36 0.92 12.45
C PHE A 71 -0.82 1.18 13.41
N ARG A 72 -2.03 1.41 12.90
CA ARG A 72 -3.23 1.53 13.74
C ARG A 72 -3.52 0.24 14.50
N GLN A 73 -3.33 -0.91 13.86
CA GLN A 73 -3.50 -2.20 14.51
C GLN A 73 -2.45 -2.42 15.62
N LEU A 74 -1.19 -2.04 15.39
CA LEU A 74 -0.15 -2.09 16.42
C LEU A 74 -0.50 -1.22 17.63
N VAL A 75 -1.00 0.00 17.39
CA VAL A 75 -1.48 0.90 18.45
C VAL A 75 -2.65 0.27 19.20
N ASN A 76 -3.63 -0.30 18.49
CA ASN A 76 -4.78 -0.97 19.12
C ASN A 76 -4.38 -2.20 19.96
N LEU A 77 -3.44 -3.01 19.48
CA LEU A 77 -2.94 -4.19 20.22
C LEU A 77 -2.20 -3.78 21.51
N ASN A 78 -1.61 -2.59 21.53
CA ASN A 78 -0.89 -2.06 22.69
C ASN A 78 -1.71 -1.01 23.46
N SER A 79 -3.03 -0.95 23.25
CA SER A 79 -3.90 0.11 23.79
C SER A 79 -3.74 0.33 25.29
N ASP A 80 -3.67 -0.75 26.06
CA ASP A 80 -3.63 -0.69 27.52
C ASP A 80 -2.28 -0.18 28.01
N GLN A 81 -1.20 -0.62 27.35
CA GLN A 81 0.15 -0.13 27.65
C GLN A 81 0.29 1.36 27.27
N ILE A 82 -0.26 1.77 26.12
CA ILE A 82 -0.26 3.17 25.68
C ILE A 82 -1.01 4.04 26.69
N ARG A 83 -2.22 3.63 27.12
CA ARG A 83 -3.00 4.34 28.15
C ARG A 83 -2.24 4.42 29.48
N LYS A 84 -1.56 3.35 29.89
CA LYS A 84 -0.73 3.33 31.10
C LYS A 84 0.45 4.30 30.99
N LEU A 85 1.12 4.37 29.84
CA LEU A 85 2.23 5.29 29.61
C LEU A 85 1.76 6.76 29.55
N ARG A 86 0.62 7.03 28.93
CA ARG A 86 -0.01 8.36 28.94
C ARG A 86 -0.38 8.83 30.34
N LYS A 87 -0.94 7.94 31.18
CA LYS A 87 -1.21 8.23 32.60
C LYS A 87 0.06 8.57 33.40
N LYS A 88 1.22 8.09 32.95
CA LYS A 88 2.53 8.44 33.51
C LYS A 88 3.13 9.73 32.93
N GLY A 89 2.39 10.45 32.09
CA GLY A 89 2.83 11.70 31.46
C GLY A 89 3.77 11.53 30.26
N LYS A 90 3.86 10.33 29.68
CA LYS A 90 4.72 10.08 28.51
C LYS A 90 4.13 10.67 27.23
N SER A 91 4.98 11.30 26.41
CA SER A 91 4.58 11.85 25.12
C SER A 91 4.39 10.75 24.06
N ASP A 92 3.67 11.05 22.98
CA ASP A 92 3.48 10.10 21.88
C ASP A 92 4.82 9.70 21.23
N GLU A 93 5.82 10.59 21.22
CA GLU A 93 7.18 10.29 20.75
C GLU A 93 7.92 9.29 21.63
N GLU A 94 7.73 9.35 22.94
CA GLU A 94 8.32 8.42 23.91
C GLU A 94 7.62 7.06 23.84
N ILE A 95 6.30 7.06 23.67
CA ILE A 95 5.49 5.86 23.50
C ILE A 95 5.86 5.16 22.19
N ALA A 96 5.95 5.91 21.08
CA ALA A 96 6.39 5.38 19.78
C ALA A 96 7.81 4.78 19.86
N ALA A 97 8.74 5.46 20.55
CA ALA A 97 10.09 4.95 20.77
C ALA A 97 10.08 3.65 21.58
N SER A 98 9.25 3.56 22.62
CA SER A 98 9.11 2.34 23.44
C SER A 98 8.57 1.16 22.63
N ILE A 99 7.56 1.41 21.78
CA ILE A 99 6.99 0.39 20.89
C ILE A 99 8.04 -0.07 19.86
N LEU A 100 8.78 0.85 19.25
CA LEU A 100 9.85 0.50 18.31
C LEU A 100 10.99 -0.29 18.94
N ALA A 101 11.39 0.08 20.16
CA ALA A 101 12.42 -0.62 20.92
C ALA A 101 11.98 -2.06 21.26
N ALA A 102 10.70 -2.26 21.60
CA ALA A 102 10.15 -3.60 21.83
C ALA A 102 10.12 -4.47 20.56
N MET A 103 10.07 -3.85 19.37
CA MET A 103 10.19 -4.54 18.08
C MET A 103 11.65 -4.71 17.60
N GLY A 104 12.64 -4.37 18.44
CA GLY A 104 14.06 -4.46 18.08
C GLY A 104 14.52 -3.39 17.08
N SER A 105 13.74 -2.34 16.85
CA SER A 105 14.09 -1.24 15.94
C SER A 105 14.72 -0.08 16.70
N TYR A 106 16.04 0.09 16.58
CA TYR A 106 16.79 1.07 17.37
C TYR A 106 17.31 2.28 16.57
N SER A 107 17.61 2.13 15.27
CA SER A 107 18.17 3.24 14.48
C SER A 107 18.01 3.03 12.96
N GLY A 108 18.29 4.10 12.20
CA GLY A 108 18.31 4.10 10.73
C GLY A 108 17.10 4.74 10.07
N TYR A 109 17.14 4.83 8.74
CA TYR A 109 16.09 5.50 7.96
C TYR A 109 14.70 4.87 8.16
N LYS A 110 14.62 3.53 8.12
CA LYS A 110 13.36 2.80 8.35
C LYS A 110 12.80 3.03 9.76
N HIS A 111 13.68 3.09 10.77
CA HIS A 111 13.30 3.40 12.15
C HIS A 111 12.69 4.81 12.25
N ASN A 112 13.36 5.83 11.70
CA ASN A 112 12.87 7.20 11.72
C ASN A 112 11.51 7.35 11.04
N LEU A 113 11.31 6.65 9.92
CA LEU A 113 10.05 6.64 9.21
C LEU A 113 8.95 5.94 10.03
N ALA A 114 9.23 4.76 10.59
CA ALA A 114 8.29 4.02 11.43
C ALA A 114 7.90 4.82 12.68
N ARG A 115 8.86 5.54 13.29
CA ARG A 115 8.59 6.45 14.43
C ARG A 115 7.62 7.55 14.06
N LYS A 116 7.85 8.25 12.94
CA LYS A 116 6.93 9.29 12.45
C LYS A 116 5.52 8.73 12.20
N LYS A 117 5.42 7.56 11.57
CA LYS A 117 4.12 6.91 11.30
C LYS A 117 3.40 6.49 12.59
N LEU A 118 4.12 5.94 13.56
CA LEU A 118 3.57 5.57 14.86
C LEU A 118 3.09 6.78 15.66
N VAL A 119 3.84 7.89 15.67
CA VAL A 119 3.41 9.13 16.35
C VAL A 119 2.09 9.64 15.74
N ILE A 120 1.95 9.62 14.42
CA ILE A 120 0.69 9.97 13.75
C ILE A 120 -0.44 9.01 14.15
N ALA A 121 -0.17 7.70 14.18
CA ALA A 121 -1.17 6.72 14.58
C ALA A 121 -1.59 6.86 16.06
N LEU A 122 -0.64 7.22 16.93
CA LEU A 122 -0.89 7.49 18.36
C LEU A 122 -1.70 8.77 18.55
N SER A 123 -1.42 9.84 17.81
CA SER A 123 -2.17 11.09 17.93
C SER A 123 -3.63 10.96 17.48
N GLU A 124 -3.90 10.06 16.53
CA GLU A 124 -5.26 9.67 16.12
C GLU A 124 -5.96 8.75 17.13
N PHE A 125 -5.21 8.06 17.98
CA PHE A 125 -5.71 7.11 18.97
C PHE A 125 -5.97 7.81 20.31
N LYS A 126 -7.23 7.82 20.80
CA LYS A 126 -7.62 8.41 22.08
C LYS A 126 -7.71 7.36 23.19
#